data_AF-A0AAV5L8V5-F1
#
_entry.id   AF-A0AAV5L8V5-F1
#
_cell.length_a   1.000
_cell.length_b   1.000
_cell.length_c   1.000
_cell.angle_alpha   90.00
_cell.angle_beta   90.00
_cell.angle_gamma   90.00
#
_symmetry.space_group_name_H-M   'P 1'
#
loop_
_entity.id
_entity.type
_entity.pdbx_description
1 polymer ?
#
loop_
_entity_poly.entity_id
_entity_poly.type
_entity_poly.pdbx_seq_one_letter_code
_entity_poly.pdbx_strand_id
1 'polypeptide(L)'
;MANHVVKFYVEEGLESSIYGLGTELEFYSALCKIDSPLKNHIPEVFASGILYLENGSYKIVPWDGKEVPDAIRRCNLVPAKYIEDGFPFGVWARKLFEYRKSGSSSSVSNRPVEFPKIWPYIITKRCKGKIFAQIRDALSWEQTLNLASFLGEQLRNLHSLPYPRFFPSAFLDTKQKIDMSFTNGMEDVSYEAAIPFEWQIFIRTLRQKKKDAASRLVKWGDPSLKTLIEKVDEYLPDDFVKLLCIFEDENSMKRVGKPCSWLHSDIMDDNIYMEPCGIRSCSNGNLDAALMENVPMDACDDGGEGKSWRPSYLLDFTDLSIGDPINDLIPIHLDVFRGDSRLLKQFFQSYKLPLVRGTAKHKSWGNGDKFGRLSYHAM
;
A
#
# COMPACT_ATOMS: atom_id res chain seq x y z
N MET A 1 -26.65 7.25 16.06
CA MET A 1 -25.38 7.92 15.72
C MET A 1 -25.08 7.69 14.25
N ALA A 2 -24.54 8.68 13.53
CA ALA A 2 -24.27 8.55 12.10
C ALA A 2 -23.22 7.45 11.83
N ASN A 3 -23.51 6.54 10.90
CA ASN A 3 -22.66 5.40 10.54
C ASN A 3 -21.51 5.79 9.59
N HIS A 4 -20.88 6.95 9.84
CA HIS A 4 -19.88 7.55 8.95
C HIS A 4 -18.60 7.87 9.71
N VAL A 5 -17.48 7.81 9.00
CA VAL A 5 -16.15 8.25 9.46
C VAL A 5 -15.66 9.33 8.50
N VAL A 6 -15.12 10.41 9.05
CA VAL A 6 -14.46 11.46 8.26
C VAL A 6 -12.97 11.34 8.51
N LYS A 7 -12.20 11.15 7.44
CA LYS A 7 -10.74 11.09 7.44
C LYS A 7 -10.20 12.33 6.75
N PHE A 8 -9.32 13.05 7.43
CA PHE A 8 -8.56 14.17 6.87
C PHE A 8 -7.13 13.75 6.59
N TYR A 9 -6.61 14.14 5.43
CA TYR A 9 -5.21 13.88 5.05
C TYR A 9 -4.38 15.09 5.48
N VAL A 10 -3.45 14.87 6.41
CA VAL A 10 -2.61 15.93 6.98
C VAL A 10 -1.13 15.56 7.08
N GLU A 11 -0.78 14.31 6.76
CA GLU A 11 0.55 13.78 6.96
C GLU A 11 1.53 14.33 5.93
N GLU A 12 2.76 14.58 6.38
CA GLU A 12 3.90 15.03 5.57
C GLU A 12 3.69 16.33 4.75
N GLY A 13 2.64 17.10 5.06
CA GLY A 13 2.30 18.36 4.41
C GLY A 13 1.26 18.24 3.29
N LEU A 14 0.81 19.41 2.81
CA LEU A 14 -0.33 19.52 1.90
C LEU A 14 -0.15 18.75 0.58
N GLU A 15 1.03 18.82 -0.05
CA GLU A 15 1.28 18.13 -1.31
C GLU A 15 1.18 16.61 -1.15
N SER A 16 1.80 16.04 -0.10
CA SER A 16 1.70 14.62 0.21
C SER A 16 0.25 14.22 0.51
N SER A 17 -0.47 15.04 1.27
CA SER A 17 -1.88 14.82 1.61
C SER A 17 -2.80 14.78 0.37
N ILE A 18 -2.54 15.64 -0.63
CA ILE A 18 -3.29 15.63 -1.90
C ILE A 18 -2.97 14.36 -2.70
N TYR A 19 -1.71 13.94 -2.75
CA TYR A 19 -1.33 12.67 -3.39
C TYR A 19 -1.95 11.45 -2.67
N GLY A 20 -2.03 11.47 -1.34
CA GLY A 20 -2.69 10.44 -0.55
C GLY A 20 -4.16 10.28 -0.95
N LEU A 21 -4.94 11.38 -0.91
CA LEU A 21 -6.35 11.33 -1.33
C LEU A 21 -6.49 10.97 -2.82
N GLY A 22 -5.69 11.58 -3.70
CA GLY A 22 -5.76 11.35 -5.14
C GLY A 22 -5.51 9.89 -5.53
N THR A 23 -4.52 9.26 -4.90
CA THR A 23 -4.19 7.84 -5.12
C THR A 23 -5.29 6.93 -4.59
N GLU A 24 -5.85 7.23 -3.40
CA GLU A 24 -6.94 6.44 -2.81
C GLU A 24 -8.21 6.53 -3.69
N LEU A 25 -8.55 7.70 -4.24
CA LEU A 25 -9.69 7.86 -5.16
C LEU A 25 -9.48 7.16 -6.50
N GLU A 26 -8.25 7.17 -7.05
CA GLU A 26 -7.91 6.40 -8.24
C GLU A 26 -8.09 4.89 -8.03
N PHE A 27 -7.68 4.39 -6.85
CA PHE A 27 -7.87 3.01 -6.46
C PHE A 27 -9.36 2.63 -6.33
N TYR A 28 -10.18 3.43 -5.65
CA TYR A 28 -11.63 3.19 -5.57
C TYR A 28 -12.28 3.19 -6.97
N SER A 29 -11.84 4.09 -7.86
CA SER A 29 -12.27 4.11 -9.27
C SER A 29 -11.91 2.81 -10.00
N ALA A 30 -10.71 2.28 -9.80
CA ALA A 30 -10.28 0.99 -10.38
C ALA A 30 -11.08 -0.20 -9.83
N LEU A 31 -11.33 -0.21 -8.52
CA LEU A 31 -12.10 -1.24 -7.82
C LEU A 31 -13.55 -1.33 -8.34
N CYS A 32 -14.21 -0.18 -8.47
CA CYS A 32 -15.59 -0.09 -8.95
C CYS A 32 -15.74 -0.53 -10.41
N LYS A 33 -14.73 -0.28 -11.27
CA LYS A 33 -14.77 -0.66 -12.69
C LYS A 33 -14.81 -2.17 -12.92
N ILE A 34 -14.28 -2.97 -11.99
CA ILE A 34 -14.03 -4.42 -12.19
C ILE A 34 -14.89 -5.28 -11.28
N ASP A 35 -15.73 -4.65 -10.47
CA ASP A 35 -16.59 -5.32 -9.51
C ASP A 35 -15.83 -6.29 -8.59
N SER A 36 -14.61 -5.91 -8.18
CA SER A 36 -13.74 -6.76 -7.39
C SER A 36 -14.39 -7.14 -6.05
N PRO A 37 -14.30 -8.41 -5.60
CA PRO A 37 -14.83 -8.84 -4.30
C PRO A 37 -14.25 -8.06 -3.11
N LEU A 38 -13.05 -7.49 -3.27
CA LEU A 38 -12.40 -6.64 -2.27
C LEU A 38 -13.28 -5.45 -1.84
N LYS A 39 -14.19 -4.96 -2.69
CA LYS A 39 -15.13 -3.87 -2.37
C LYS A 39 -16.01 -4.17 -1.15
N ASN A 40 -16.25 -5.45 -0.84
CA ASN A 40 -17.06 -5.85 0.30
C ASN A 40 -16.28 -5.84 1.63
N HIS A 41 -14.96 -5.70 1.54
CA HIS A 41 -14.01 -5.81 2.65
C HIS A 41 -13.17 -4.54 2.83
N ILE A 42 -13.62 -3.42 2.25
CA ILE A 42 -13.06 -2.09 2.50
C ILE A 42 -14.21 -1.12 2.79
N PRO A 43 -13.96 0.03 3.44
CA PRO A 43 -14.99 1.01 3.70
C PRO A 43 -15.58 1.59 2.41
N GLU A 44 -16.91 1.62 2.32
CA GLU A 44 -17.61 2.31 1.23
C GLU A 44 -17.38 3.82 1.34
N VAL A 45 -17.09 4.48 0.22
CA VAL A 45 -16.89 5.93 0.15
C VAL A 45 -18.21 6.62 -0.16
N PHE A 46 -18.63 7.55 0.70
CA PHE A 46 -19.84 8.35 0.52
C PHE A 46 -19.58 9.72 -0.08
N ALA A 47 -18.45 10.35 0.27
CA ALA A 47 -18.06 11.64 -0.26
C ALA A 47 -16.56 11.84 -0.11
N SER A 48 -15.99 12.69 -0.95
CA SER A 48 -14.59 13.12 -0.88
C SER A 48 -14.49 14.54 -1.39
N GLY A 49 -13.45 15.26 -0.96
CA GLY A 49 -13.29 16.65 -1.37
C GLY A 49 -12.15 17.37 -0.68
N ILE A 50 -12.16 18.68 -0.88
CA ILE A 50 -11.21 19.62 -0.33
C ILE A 50 -11.98 20.59 0.58
N LEU A 51 -11.63 20.60 1.86
CA LEU A 51 -12.06 21.62 2.81
C LEU A 51 -11.01 22.73 2.83
N TYR A 52 -11.42 23.99 2.70
CA TYR A 52 -10.49 25.11 2.82
C TYR A 52 -11.10 26.32 3.51
N LEU A 53 -10.25 27.11 4.16
CA LEU A 53 -10.63 28.35 4.83
C LEU A 53 -10.39 29.55 3.90
N GLU A 54 -11.44 30.28 3.56
CA GLU A 54 -11.37 31.50 2.74
C GLU A 54 -12.21 32.60 3.41
N ASN A 55 -11.59 33.76 3.67
CA ASN A 55 -12.21 34.92 4.31
C ASN A 55 -12.92 34.59 5.65
N GLY A 56 -12.33 33.71 6.47
CA GLY A 56 -12.90 33.29 7.75
C GLY A 56 -14.05 32.27 7.67
N SER A 57 -14.41 31.83 6.46
CA SER A 57 -15.47 30.84 6.23
C SER A 57 -14.90 29.53 5.67
N TYR A 58 -15.41 28.39 6.16
CA TYR A 58 -15.06 27.08 5.63
C TYR A 58 -15.85 26.81 4.35
N LYS A 59 -15.14 26.41 3.30
CA LYS A 59 -15.71 26.02 2.00
C LYS A 59 -15.34 24.58 1.69
N ILE A 60 -16.27 23.88 1.05
CA ILE A 60 -16.10 22.48 0.65
C ILE A 60 -16.21 22.42 -0.87
N VAL A 61 -15.23 21.78 -1.50
CA VAL A 61 -15.25 21.46 -2.93
C VAL A 61 -15.21 19.94 -3.06
N PRO A 62 -16.31 19.30 -3.50
CA PRO A 62 -16.29 17.87 -3.81
C PRO A 62 -15.22 17.56 -4.85
N TRP A 63 -14.54 16.43 -4.69
CA TRP A 63 -13.48 16.01 -5.61
C TRP A 63 -13.42 14.49 -5.70
N ASP A 64 -13.48 13.97 -6.91
CA ASP A 64 -13.45 12.53 -7.23
C ASP A 64 -12.05 12.04 -7.63
N GLY A 65 -11.02 12.86 -7.41
CA GLY A 65 -9.63 12.57 -7.77
C GLY A 65 -9.29 12.96 -9.21
N LYS A 66 -10.29 13.31 -10.04
CA LYS A 66 -10.08 13.75 -11.42
C LYS A 66 -9.98 15.26 -11.51
N GLU A 67 -9.26 15.71 -12.53
CA GLU A 67 -8.94 17.12 -12.74
C GLU A 67 -8.28 17.76 -11.50
N VAL A 68 -7.96 19.05 -11.59
CA VAL A 68 -7.34 19.78 -10.46
C VAL A 68 -8.31 20.86 -9.99
N PRO A 69 -8.90 20.74 -8.78
CA PRO A 69 -9.73 21.78 -8.19
C PRO A 69 -9.01 23.12 -8.09
N ASP A 70 -9.73 24.23 -8.28
CA ASP A 70 -9.15 25.59 -8.20
C ASP A 70 -8.48 25.88 -6.86
N ALA A 71 -9.01 25.33 -5.76
CA ALA A 71 -8.41 25.42 -4.44
C ALA A 71 -6.97 24.87 -4.41
N ILE A 72 -6.70 23.79 -5.16
CA ILE A 72 -5.36 23.20 -5.31
C ILE A 72 -4.52 23.97 -6.33
N ARG A 73 -5.11 24.43 -7.44
CA ARG A 73 -4.39 25.23 -8.47
C ARG A 73 -3.75 26.48 -7.86
N ARG A 74 -4.46 27.15 -6.94
CA ARG A 74 -3.95 28.32 -6.19
C ARG A 74 -2.72 28.03 -5.36
N CYS A 75 -2.47 26.75 -5.03
CA CYS A 75 -1.30 26.34 -4.26
C CYS A 75 -0.07 26.03 -5.12
N ASN A 76 -0.17 26.14 -6.45
CA ASN A 76 0.91 25.79 -7.39
C ASN A 76 1.41 24.34 -7.27
N LEU A 77 0.58 23.43 -6.73
CA LEU A 77 0.90 22.00 -6.54
C LEU A 77 0.55 21.15 -7.77
N VAL A 78 0.37 21.75 -8.94
CA VAL A 78 -0.07 21.03 -10.14
C VAL A 78 1.06 20.18 -10.70
N PRO A 79 0.89 18.85 -10.83
CA PRO A 79 1.92 17.99 -11.38
C PRO A 79 2.22 18.34 -12.84
N ALA A 80 3.50 18.32 -13.22
CA ALA A 80 3.89 18.56 -14.60
C ALA A 80 3.40 17.41 -15.50
N LYS A 81 2.42 17.70 -16.37
CA LYS A 81 1.93 16.87 -17.49
C LYS A 81 1.67 15.39 -17.13
N TYR A 82 0.54 15.13 -16.49
CA TYR A 82 -0.10 13.81 -16.48
C TYR A 82 -1.58 14.02 -16.83
N ILE A 83 -1.97 13.80 -18.09
CA ILE A 83 -3.35 13.99 -18.56
C ILE A 83 -3.71 12.91 -19.60
N GLU A 84 -3.61 11.63 -19.24
CA GLU A 84 -4.28 10.59 -20.05
C GLU A 84 -5.20 9.70 -19.20
N ASP A 85 -4.79 9.29 -17.99
CA ASP A 85 -5.64 8.44 -17.13
C ASP A 85 -6.65 9.23 -16.25
N GLY A 86 -6.65 10.56 -16.34
CA GLY A 86 -7.62 11.44 -15.68
C GLY A 86 -7.34 11.79 -14.21
N PHE A 87 -6.40 11.11 -13.54
CA PHE A 87 -6.02 11.33 -12.14
C PHE A 87 -4.67 12.06 -12.01
N PRO A 88 -4.64 13.40 -11.92
CA PRO A 88 -3.39 14.17 -11.87
C PRO A 88 -2.53 13.84 -10.62
N PHE A 89 -3.17 13.48 -9.51
CA PHE A 89 -2.51 13.09 -8.26
C PHE A 89 -2.59 11.58 -7.99
N GLY A 90 -2.72 10.78 -9.07
CA GLY A 90 -2.76 9.32 -8.98
C GLY A 90 -1.42 8.70 -8.60
N VAL A 91 -1.43 7.37 -8.54
CA VAL A 91 -0.36 6.53 -7.99
C VAL A 91 1.00 6.73 -8.66
N TRP A 92 1.05 6.89 -9.99
CA TRP A 92 2.32 7.12 -10.70
C TRP A 92 2.88 8.53 -10.45
N ALA A 93 2.00 9.52 -10.36
CA ALA A 93 2.40 10.88 -10.02
C ALA A 93 2.93 10.95 -8.59
N ARG A 94 2.29 10.23 -7.65
CA ARG A 94 2.77 10.06 -6.28
C ARG A 94 4.13 9.36 -6.24
N LYS A 95 4.32 8.26 -6.97
CA LYS A 95 5.62 7.57 -7.04
C LYS A 95 6.76 8.49 -7.50
N LEU A 96 6.50 9.35 -8.47
CA LEU A 96 7.47 10.35 -8.93
C LEU A 96 7.73 11.43 -7.88
N PHE A 97 6.70 11.88 -7.15
CA PHE A 97 6.85 12.81 -6.04
C PHE A 97 7.71 12.22 -4.92
N GLU A 98 7.42 10.99 -4.49
CA GLU A 98 8.20 10.26 -3.47
C GLU A 98 9.66 10.08 -3.90
N TYR A 99 9.88 9.72 -5.18
CA TYR A 99 11.22 9.62 -5.73
C TYR A 99 11.98 10.96 -5.64
N ARG A 100 11.37 12.08 -6.03
CA ARG A 100 11.97 13.43 -5.90
C ARG A 100 12.28 13.80 -4.46
N LYS A 101 11.36 13.48 -3.53
CA LYS A 101 11.53 13.71 -2.09
C LYS A 101 12.68 12.88 -1.52
N SER A 102 12.85 11.63 -1.96
CA SER A 102 13.93 10.75 -1.50
C SER A 102 15.33 11.20 -1.95
N GLY A 103 15.43 11.88 -3.10
CA GLY A 103 16.69 12.42 -3.62
C GLY A 103 17.10 13.77 -3.02
N SER A 104 16.15 14.55 -2.50
CA SER A 104 16.41 15.91 -2.03
C SER A 104 16.79 15.90 -0.54
N SER A 105 17.97 16.40 -0.18
CA SER A 105 18.33 16.64 1.23
C SER A 105 17.48 17.79 1.77
N SER A 106 16.27 17.50 2.24
CA SER A 106 15.45 18.36 3.11
C SER A 106 15.45 19.87 2.78
N SER A 107 15.55 20.27 1.51
CA SER A 107 15.34 21.66 1.13
C SER A 107 13.84 21.84 0.95
N VAL A 108 13.17 21.97 2.10
CA VAL A 108 11.85 22.60 2.18
C VAL A 108 11.95 23.87 1.34
N SER A 109 11.24 23.89 0.22
CA SER A 109 11.09 25.07 -0.60
C SER A 109 10.48 26.15 0.31
N ASN A 110 11.34 27.00 0.86
CA ASN A 110 10.98 28.20 1.59
C ASN A 110 10.27 29.15 0.61
N ARG A 111 8.95 29.02 0.50
CA ARG A 111 8.09 30.13 0.09
C ARG A 111 6.95 30.26 1.08
N PRO A 112 6.88 31.38 1.83
CA PRO A 112 5.69 31.72 2.58
C PRO A 112 4.69 32.30 1.58
N VAL A 113 4.01 31.45 0.83
CA VAL A 113 2.70 31.82 0.33
C VAL A 113 1.77 31.47 1.47
N GLU A 114 1.00 32.44 1.99
CA GLU A 114 -0.11 32.16 2.88
C GLU A 114 -1.08 31.27 2.10
N PHE A 115 -0.86 29.95 2.16
CA PHE A 115 -1.76 29.02 1.54
C PHE A 115 -3.07 29.10 2.32
N PRO A 116 -4.22 29.14 1.64
CA PRO A 116 -5.47 28.87 2.32
C PRO A 116 -5.29 27.57 3.09
N LYS A 117 -5.72 27.53 4.35
CA LYS A 117 -5.63 26.30 5.14
C LYS A 117 -6.52 25.28 4.45
N ILE A 118 -5.91 24.28 3.82
CA ILE A 118 -6.56 23.25 3.00
C ILE A 118 -6.41 21.89 3.69
N TRP A 119 -7.49 21.12 3.68
CA TRP A 119 -7.55 19.76 4.19
C TRP A 119 -8.31 18.88 3.19
N PRO A 120 -7.61 18.01 2.44
CA PRO A 120 -8.25 16.93 1.70
C PRO A 120 -8.96 16.00 2.67
N TYR A 121 -10.14 15.50 2.29
CA TYR A 121 -10.93 14.60 3.12
C TYR A 121 -11.65 13.52 2.32
N ILE A 122 -11.94 12.42 3.02
CA ILE A 122 -12.83 11.35 2.56
C ILE A 122 -13.82 10.98 3.67
N ILE A 123 -15.07 10.70 3.30
CA ILE A 123 -16.14 10.25 4.18
C ILE A 123 -16.46 8.82 3.80
N THR A 124 -16.31 7.90 4.74
CA THR A 124 -16.53 6.48 4.52
C THR A 124 -17.53 5.88 5.49
N LYS A 125 -18.00 4.68 5.16
CA LYS A 125 -18.78 3.84 6.07
C LYS A 125 -17.97 3.48 7.30
N ARG A 126 -18.57 3.68 8.47
CA ARG A 126 -18.02 3.17 9.72
C ARG A 126 -18.09 1.65 9.72
N CYS A 127 -16.93 0.99 9.75
CA CYS A 127 -16.83 -0.45 9.93
C CYS A 127 -17.21 -0.82 11.36
N LYS A 128 -18.02 -1.87 11.52
CA LYS A 128 -18.41 -2.41 12.82
C LYS A 128 -17.34 -3.37 13.32
N GLY A 129 -17.24 -3.52 14.65
CA GLY A 129 -16.28 -4.44 15.27
C GLY A 129 -15.16 -3.71 15.99
N LYS A 130 -14.02 -4.37 16.12
CA LYS A 130 -12.80 -3.87 16.77
C LYS A 130 -11.61 -4.05 15.84
N ILE A 131 -10.58 -3.21 15.99
CA ILE A 131 -9.30 -3.45 15.33
C ILE A 131 -8.67 -4.74 15.88
N PHE A 132 -7.97 -5.48 15.04
CA PHE A 132 -7.33 -6.75 15.39
C PHE A 132 -6.34 -6.57 16.55
N ALA A 133 -5.57 -5.48 16.56
CA ALA A 133 -4.67 -5.12 17.65
C ALA A 133 -5.31 -5.18 19.05
N GLN A 134 -6.59 -4.82 19.18
CA GLN A 134 -7.31 -4.80 20.46
C GLN A 134 -7.76 -6.17 20.95
N ILE A 135 -7.87 -7.16 20.07
CA ILE A 135 -8.45 -8.48 20.39
C ILE A 135 -7.52 -9.64 20.08
N ARG A 136 -6.35 -9.38 19.49
CA ARG A 136 -5.40 -10.39 19.03
C ARG A 136 -5.13 -11.47 20.07
N ASP A 137 -4.83 -11.06 21.31
CA ASP A 137 -4.42 -11.98 22.37
C ASP A 137 -5.60 -12.82 22.90
N ALA A 138 -6.83 -12.48 22.51
CA ALA A 138 -8.05 -13.23 22.84
C ALA A 138 -8.51 -14.15 21.71
N LEU A 139 -7.88 -14.12 20.53
CA LEU A 139 -8.27 -14.98 19.40
C LEU A 139 -7.79 -16.41 19.58
N SER A 140 -8.64 -17.37 19.21
CA SER A 140 -8.24 -18.76 19.10
C SER A 140 -7.32 -18.97 17.90
N TRP A 141 -6.57 -20.06 17.91
CA TRP A 141 -5.69 -20.43 16.78
C TRP A 141 -6.46 -20.54 15.45
N GLU A 142 -7.68 -21.10 15.47
CA GLU A 142 -8.54 -21.22 14.29
C GLU A 142 -8.94 -19.85 13.73
N GLN A 143 -9.25 -18.89 14.62
CA GLN A 143 -9.58 -17.52 14.20
C GLN A 143 -8.38 -16.81 13.58
N THR A 144 -7.19 -17.03 14.12
CA THR A 144 -5.95 -16.49 13.56
C THR A 144 -5.61 -17.13 12.21
N LEU A 145 -5.87 -18.43 12.03
CA LEU A 145 -5.77 -19.09 10.71
C LEU A 145 -6.78 -18.52 9.71
N ASN A 146 -8.02 -18.28 10.14
CA ASN A 146 -9.05 -17.63 9.32
C ASN A 146 -8.64 -16.21 8.92
N LEU A 147 -8.02 -15.45 9.82
CA LEU A 147 -7.41 -14.15 9.52
C LEU A 147 -6.32 -14.27 8.45
N ALA A 148 -5.41 -15.23 8.59
CA ALA A 148 -4.35 -15.43 7.60
C ALA A 148 -4.91 -15.77 6.21
N SER A 149 -5.93 -16.64 6.14
CA SER A 149 -6.64 -16.95 4.89
C SER A 149 -7.36 -15.75 4.31
N PHE A 150 -8.08 -14.99 5.14
CA PHE A 150 -8.76 -13.75 4.72
C PHE A 150 -7.79 -12.76 4.10
N LEU A 151 -6.66 -12.49 4.76
CA LEU A 151 -5.63 -11.60 4.22
C LEU A 151 -5.10 -12.14 2.89
N GLY A 152 -4.84 -13.44 2.78
CA GLY A 152 -4.44 -14.06 1.52
C GLY A 152 -5.43 -13.77 0.39
N GLU A 153 -6.73 -13.94 0.65
CA GLU A 153 -7.79 -13.67 -0.33
C GLU A 153 -7.90 -12.17 -0.68
N GLN A 154 -7.84 -11.28 0.31
CA GLN A 154 -7.96 -9.84 0.05
C GLN A 154 -6.75 -9.29 -0.70
N LEU A 155 -5.52 -9.70 -0.36
CA LEU A 155 -4.33 -9.32 -1.12
C LEU A 155 -4.33 -9.93 -2.52
N ARG A 156 -4.85 -11.14 -2.70
CA ARG A 156 -5.04 -11.70 -4.04
C ARG A 156 -5.94 -10.80 -4.87
N ASN A 157 -7.06 -10.35 -4.29
CA ASN A 157 -8.00 -9.47 -4.99
C ASN A 157 -7.37 -8.10 -5.29
N LEU A 158 -6.64 -7.51 -4.33
CA LEU A 158 -5.89 -6.26 -4.51
C LEU A 158 -4.85 -6.38 -5.62
N HIS A 159 -3.98 -7.39 -5.55
CA HIS A 159 -2.86 -7.55 -6.48
C HIS A 159 -3.29 -8.00 -7.88
N SER A 160 -4.55 -8.43 -8.04
CA SER A 160 -5.14 -8.77 -9.34
C SER A 160 -5.81 -7.58 -10.03
N LEU A 161 -5.98 -6.45 -9.34
CA LEU A 161 -6.55 -5.25 -9.96
C LEU A 161 -5.60 -4.72 -11.04
N PRO A 162 -6.13 -4.28 -12.19
CA PRO A 162 -5.34 -3.53 -13.13
C PRO A 162 -5.00 -2.18 -12.52
N TYR A 163 -3.82 -1.72 -12.90
CA TYR A 163 -3.28 -0.45 -12.48
C TYR A 163 -3.15 0.48 -13.69
N PRO A 164 -3.11 1.81 -13.47
CA PRO A 164 -2.97 2.81 -14.52
C PRO A 164 -1.72 2.56 -15.37
N ARG A 165 -1.74 2.97 -16.64
CA ARG A 165 -0.58 2.76 -17.51
C ARG A 165 0.51 3.76 -17.12
N PHE A 166 1.76 3.29 -17.15
CA PHE A 166 2.89 4.17 -16.90
C PHE A 166 3.29 4.94 -18.17
N PHE A 167 3.45 6.26 -18.05
CA PHE A 167 3.86 7.12 -19.17
C PHE A 167 5.31 7.59 -19.00
N PRO A 168 6.24 7.18 -19.89
CA PRO A 168 7.66 7.48 -19.74
C PRO A 168 8.04 8.97 -19.77
N SER A 169 7.27 9.80 -20.48
CA SER A 169 7.56 11.23 -20.68
C SER A 169 7.74 12.00 -19.36
N ALA A 170 6.82 11.82 -18.42
CA ALA A 170 6.87 12.49 -17.12
C ALA A 170 8.05 12.03 -16.24
N PHE A 171 8.47 10.78 -16.41
CA PHE A 171 9.66 10.26 -15.73
C PHE A 171 10.95 10.83 -16.31
N LEU A 172 11.05 10.95 -17.65
CA LEU A 172 12.21 11.57 -18.29
C LEU A 172 12.39 13.03 -17.86
N ASP A 173 11.31 13.80 -17.78
CA ASP A 173 11.33 15.18 -17.28
C ASP A 173 11.80 15.25 -15.82
N THR A 174 11.33 14.29 -15.00
CA THR A 174 11.72 14.20 -13.58
C THR A 174 13.18 13.81 -13.42
N LYS A 175 13.63 12.82 -14.20
CA LYS A 175 15.02 12.36 -14.24
C LYS A 175 15.94 13.51 -14.60
N GLN A 176 15.66 14.24 -15.69
CA GLN A 176 16.47 15.40 -16.09
C GLN A 176 16.59 16.45 -14.98
N LYS A 177 15.49 16.77 -14.29
CA LYS A 177 15.51 17.75 -13.18
C LYS A 177 16.38 17.29 -12.01
N ILE A 178 16.31 16.02 -11.66
CA ILE A 178 17.08 15.43 -10.57
C ILE A 178 18.55 15.31 -10.96
N ASP A 179 18.86 14.79 -12.16
CA ASP A 179 20.22 14.65 -12.66
C ASP A 179 20.92 16.01 -12.80
N MET A 180 20.18 17.07 -13.20
CA MET A 180 20.71 18.44 -13.20
C MET A 180 21.01 18.99 -11.80
N SER A 181 20.35 18.49 -10.74
CA SER A 181 20.61 18.89 -9.35
C SER A 181 21.80 18.16 -8.73
N PHE A 182 22.23 17.04 -9.31
CA PHE A 182 23.41 16.27 -8.90
C PHE A 182 24.58 16.51 -9.86
N THR A 183 25.26 17.65 -9.74
CA THR A 183 26.57 17.86 -10.37
C THR A 183 27.64 17.06 -9.63
N ASN A 184 27.73 15.75 -9.91
CA ASN A 184 28.94 14.90 -9.85
C ASN A 184 28.54 13.43 -9.67
N GLY A 185 28.53 12.69 -10.77
CA GLY A 185 28.38 11.25 -10.74
C GLY A 185 28.00 10.73 -12.12
N MET A 186 28.99 10.24 -12.86
CA MET A 186 28.78 9.53 -14.11
C MET A 186 28.11 8.18 -13.76
N GLU A 187 26.79 8.17 -13.56
CA GLU A 187 26.04 6.91 -13.39
C GLU A 187 26.04 6.15 -14.72
N ASP A 188 26.34 4.85 -14.64
CA ASP A 188 26.53 3.93 -15.75
C ASP A 188 25.24 3.78 -16.58
N VAL A 189 25.14 4.58 -17.64
CA VAL A 189 24.00 4.71 -18.58
C VAL A 189 23.68 3.38 -19.29
N SER A 190 24.60 2.41 -19.28
CA SER A 190 24.55 1.17 -20.06
C SER A 190 23.38 0.23 -19.67
N TYR A 191 23.05 0.12 -18.39
CA TYR A 191 22.08 -0.88 -17.89
C TYR A 191 20.62 -0.40 -17.91
N GLU A 192 20.38 0.90 -18.02
CA GLU A 192 19.04 1.48 -17.86
C GLU A 192 18.13 1.26 -19.07
N ALA A 193 18.71 1.09 -20.27
CA ALA A 193 17.95 0.92 -21.51
C ALA A 193 17.15 -0.40 -21.57
N ALA A 194 17.49 -1.39 -20.73
CA ALA A 194 16.87 -2.71 -20.75
C ALA A 194 15.74 -2.90 -19.70
N ILE A 195 15.49 -1.90 -18.85
CA ILE A 195 14.54 -2.00 -17.73
C ILE A 195 13.30 -1.18 -18.05
N PRO A 196 12.08 -1.75 -17.97
CA PRO A 196 10.84 -0.99 -18.10
C PRO A 196 10.81 0.19 -17.12
N PHE A 197 10.32 1.35 -17.57
CA PHE A 197 10.44 2.59 -16.82
C PHE A 197 9.77 2.54 -15.44
N GLU A 198 8.68 1.80 -15.31
CA GLU A 198 7.99 1.56 -14.03
C GLU A 198 8.92 0.93 -12.97
N TRP A 199 9.83 0.06 -13.40
CA TRP A 199 10.82 -0.59 -12.53
C TRP A 199 12.06 0.27 -12.33
N GLN A 200 12.36 1.22 -13.22
CA GLN A 200 13.46 2.17 -13.01
C GLN A 200 13.21 3.04 -11.78
N ILE A 201 11.97 3.52 -11.57
CA ILE A 201 11.60 4.29 -10.38
C ILE A 201 11.86 3.45 -9.12
N PHE A 202 11.43 2.18 -9.13
CA PHE A 202 11.62 1.26 -8.01
C PHE A 202 13.11 1.05 -7.69
N ILE A 203 13.92 0.70 -8.69
CA ILE A 203 15.36 0.45 -8.52
C ILE A 203 16.10 1.69 -8.01
N ARG A 204 15.82 2.86 -8.58
CA ARG A 204 16.48 4.10 -8.12
C ARG A 204 16.05 4.48 -6.71
N THR A 205 14.79 4.27 -6.35
CA THR A 205 14.31 4.48 -4.98
C THR A 205 15.02 3.56 -3.99
N LEU A 206 15.20 2.27 -4.33
CA LEU A 206 15.97 1.34 -3.49
C LEU A 206 17.44 1.73 -3.37
N ARG A 207 18.09 2.16 -4.46
CA ARG A 207 19.47 2.69 -4.42
C ARG A 207 19.58 3.88 -3.49
N GLN A 208 18.61 4.80 -3.52
CA GLN A 208 18.60 5.96 -2.63
C GLN A 208 18.40 5.55 -1.17
N LYS A 209 17.46 4.63 -0.88
CA LYS A 209 17.25 4.07 0.46
C LYS A 209 18.42 3.24 0.98
N LYS A 210 19.25 2.64 0.11
CA LYS A 210 20.46 1.90 0.49
C LYS A 210 21.51 2.84 1.10
N LYS A 211 21.66 4.06 0.57
CA LYS A 211 22.72 5.01 0.97
C LYS A 211 22.75 5.33 2.47
N ASP A 212 21.59 5.32 3.13
CA ASP A 212 21.46 5.61 4.56
C ASP A 212 20.91 4.42 5.36
N ALA A 213 20.87 3.22 4.80
CA ALA A 213 20.26 2.05 5.43
C ALA A 213 20.95 1.71 6.77
N ALA A 214 22.29 1.63 6.80
CA ALA A 214 23.05 1.35 8.01
C ALA A 214 22.84 2.43 9.08
N SER A 215 22.86 3.71 8.72
CA SER A 215 22.68 4.81 9.68
C SER A 215 21.26 4.84 10.26
N ARG A 216 20.23 4.56 9.43
CA ARG A 216 18.84 4.40 9.91
C ARG A 216 18.72 3.23 10.88
N LEU A 217 19.35 2.09 10.57
CA LEU A 217 19.37 0.93 11.46
C LEU A 217 20.12 1.19 12.77
N VAL A 218 21.22 1.94 12.76
CA VAL A 218 21.91 2.36 14.00
C VAL A 218 21.00 3.24 14.86
N LYS A 219 20.22 4.13 14.23
CA LYS A 219 19.34 5.06 14.95
C LYS A 219 18.12 4.37 15.58
N TRP A 220 17.56 3.36 14.91
CA TRP A 220 16.30 2.72 15.30
C TRP A 220 16.49 1.34 15.95
N GLY A 221 17.62 0.69 15.67
CA GLY A 221 17.90 -0.67 16.08
C GLY A 221 18.42 -0.79 17.50
N ASP A 222 18.29 -1.99 18.05
CA ASP A 222 18.87 -2.33 19.34
C ASP A 222 20.41 -2.33 19.25
N PRO A 223 21.13 -1.66 20.17
CA PRO A 223 22.59 -1.65 20.21
C PRO A 223 23.23 -3.05 20.19
N SER A 224 22.54 -4.08 20.68
CA SER A 224 22.98 -5.47 20.65
C SER A 224 23.11 -6.07 19.25
N LEU A 225 22.48 -5.45 18.23
CA LEU A 225 22.54 -5.89 16.83
C LEU A 225 23.67 -5.23 16.03
N LYS A 226 24.61 -4.52 16.69
CA LYS A 226 25.68 -3.78 16.02
C LYS A 226 26.45 -4.61 14.98
N THR A 227 26.82 -5.85 15.31
CA THR A 227 27.55 -6.74 14.38
C THR A 227 26.74 -7.12 13.14
N LEU A 228 25.40 -7.17 13.23
CA LEU A 228 24.54 -7.37 12.07
C LEU A 228 24.43 -6.09 11.24
N ILE A 229 24.31 -4.93 11.90
CA ILE A 229 24.22 -3.63 11.23
C ILE A 229 25.50 -3.35 10.41
N GLU A 230 26.67 -3.70 10.94
CA GLU A 230 27.96 -3.60 10.24
C GLU A 230 28.02 -4.43 8.95
N LYS A 231 27.18 -5.47 8.81
CA LYS A 231 27.10 -6.33 7.63
C LYS A 231 26.00 -5.96 6.64
N VAL A 232 25.20 -4.93 6.91
CA VAL A 232 24.06 -4.54 6.05
C VAL A 232 24.53 -4.19 4.65
N ASP A 233 25.61 -3.41 4.52
CA ASP A 233 26.13 -2.99 3.22
C ASP A 233 26.68 -4.16 2.40
N GLU A 234 27.27 -5.16 3.07
CA GLU A 234 27.74 -6.42 2.45
C GLU A 234 26.55 -7.31 2.03
N TYR A 235 25.50 -7.33 2.85
CA TYR A 235 24.35 -8.18 2.61
C TYR A 235 23.50 -7.67 1.44
N LEU A 236 23.19 -6.37 1.43
CA LEU A 236 22.33 -5.74 0.44
C LEU A 236 22.94 -5.78 -0.97
N PRO A 237 22.13 -5.99 -2.03
CA PRO A 237 22.62 -5.99 -3.41
C PRO A 237 23.37 -4.69 -3.76
N ASP A 238 24.51 -4.78 -4.43
CA ASP A 238 25.13 -3.62 -5.08
C ASP A 238 24.35 -3.18 -6.31
N ASP A 239 23.74 -4.15 -7.00
CA ASP A 239 22.86 -3.91 -8.13
C ASP A 239 21.48 -4.52 -7.87
N PHE A 240 20.51 -3.65 -7.57
CA PHE A 240 19.12 -4.03 -7.33
C PHE A 240 18.41 -4.54 -8.59
N VAL A 241 18.95 -4.32 -9.80
CA VAL A 241 18.36 -4.86 -11.04
C VAL A 241 18.29 -6.39 -11.00
N LYS A 242 19.19 -7.03 -10.25
CA LYS A 242 19.19 -8.47 -9.99
C LYS A 242 17.91 -8.97 -9.31
N LEU A 243 17.16 -8.11 -8.62
CA LEU A 243 15.89 -8.45 -7.98
C LEU A 243 14.72 -8.52 -8.97
N LEU A 244 14.85 -7.95 -10.16
CA LEU A 244 13.76 -7.90 -11.14
C LEU A 244 13.54 -9.24 -11.86
N CYS A 245 14.44 -10.21 -11.71
CA CYS A 245 14.37 -11.50 -12.40
C CYS A 245 14.11 -11.33 -13.91
N ILE A 246 14.94 -10.54 -14.59
CA ILE A 246 14.76 -10.25 -16.02
C ILE A 246 15.03 -11.52 -16.84
N PHE A 247 14.11 -11.85 -17.75
CA PHE A 247 14.22 -12.99 -18.68
C PHE A 247 13.83 -12.57 -20.10
N GLU A 248 14.24 -13.34 -21.10
CA GLU A 248 13.83 -13.13 -22.50
C GLU A 248 12.57 -13.95 -22.78
N ASP A 249 11.56 -13.33 -23.38
CA ASP A 249 10.37 -14.02 -23.85
C ASP A 249 10.61 -14.71 -25.21
N GLU A 250 9.58 -15.40 -25.73
CA GLU A 250 9.65 -16.13 -27.01
C GLU A 250 9.91 -15.21 -28.22
N ASN A 251 9.75 -13.89 -28.06
CA ASN A 251 10.03 -12.87 -29.08
C ASN A 251 11.38 -12.17 -28.86
N SER A 252 12.25 -12.72 -28.01
CA SER A 252 13.52 -12.11 -27.61
C SER A 252 13.38 -10.72 -26.94
N MET A 253 12.19 -10.39 -26.42
CA MET A 253 11.95 -9.18 -25.64
C MET A 253 12.23 -9.46 -24.18
N LYS A 254 13.04 -8.60 -23.54
CA LYS A 254 13.32 -8.69 -22.11
C LYS A 254 12.07 -8.33 -21.32
N ARG A 255 11.67 -9.23 -20.41
CA ARG A 255 10.56 -9.04 -19.48
C ARG A 255 11.04 -9.16 -18.04
N VAL A 256 10.38 -8.42 -17.17
CA VAL A 256 10.58 -8.48 -15.72
C VAL A 256 9.76 -9.66 -15.17
N GLY A 257 10.42 -10.55 -14.42
CA GLY A 257 9.78 -11.68 -13.73
C GLY A 257 8.88 -11.25 -12.59
N LYS A 258 9.09 -10.06 -12.04
CA LYS A 258 8.25 -9.54 -10.97
C LYS A 258 6.88 -9.08 -11.48
N PRO A 259 5.78 -9.54 -10.87
CA PRO A 259 4.49 -8.88 -11.09
C PRO A 259 4.58 -7.46 -10.54
N CYS A 260 3.93 -6.54 -11.25
CA CYS A 260 3.66 -5.19 -10.77
C CYS A 260 2.18 -5.16 -10.41
N SER A 261 1.84 -4.67 -9.22
CA SER A 261 0.46 -4.61 -8.75
C SER A 261 0.24 -3.41 -7.84
N TRP A 262 -1.04 -3.10 -7.58
CA TRP A 262 -1.40 -2.28 -6.43
C TRP A 262 -0.83 -2.89 -5.14
N LEU A 263 -0.38 -2.02 -4.25
CA LEU A 263 0.17 -2.34 -2.93
C LEU A 263 -0.55 -1.48 -1.90
N HIS A 264 -0.96 -2.07 -0.79
CA HIS A 264 -1.49 -1.35 0.36
C HIS A 264 -0.40 -0.68 1.19
N SER A 265 0.80 -1.28 1.21
CA SER A 265 2.01 -0.83 1.92
C SER A 265 1.95 -0.81 3.45
N ASP A 266 0.77 -0.93 4.07
CA ASP A 266 0.60 -0.72 5.51
C ASP A 266 -0.44 -1.67 6.15
N ILE A 267 -0.39 -2.96 5.82
CA ILE A 267 -1.30 -3.95 6.42
C ILE A 267 -0.73 -4.42 7.76
N MET A 268 -1.00 -3.63 8.78
CA MET A 268 -0.65 -3.86 10.18
C MET A 268 -1.89 -4.25 11.02
N ASP A 269 -1.68 -4.60 12.28
CA ASP A 269 -2.73 -5.10 13.16
C ASP A 269 -3.83 -4.09 13.52
N ASP A 270 -3.57 -2.80 13.40
CA ASP A 270 -4.50 -1.69 13.60
C ASP A 270 -5.35 -1.36 12.37
N ASN A 271 -4.86 -1.73 11.18
CA ASN A 271 -5.57 -1.55 9.90
C ASN A 271 -6.48 -2.73 9.52
N ILE A 272 -6.65 -3.71 10.41
CA ILE A 272 -7.54 -4.87 10.22
C ILE A 272 -8.70 -4.79 11.20
N TYR A 273 -9.93 -4.79 10.69
CA TYR A 273 -11.15 -4.85 11.50
C TYR A 273 -11.71 -6.26 11.60
N MET A 274 -12.07 -6.62 12.84
CA MET A 274 -12.65 -7.90 13.22
C MET A 274 -14.06 -7.65 13.74
N GLU A 275 -15.04 -8.40 13.23
CA GLU A 275 -16.41 -8.34 13.71
C GLU A 275 -16.75 -9.58 14.53
N PRO A 276 -17.60 -9.46 15.57
CA PRO A 276 -18.08 -10.63 16.28
C PRO A 276 -18.95 -11.46 15.33
N CYS A 277 -18.63 -12.74 15.21
CA CYS A 277 -19.53 -13.72 14.63
C CYS A 277 -20.80 -13.75 15.51
N GLY A 278 -21.91 -13.26 14.98
CA GLY A 278 -23.20 -13.58 15.57
C GLY A 278 -23.35 -15.10 15.57
N ILE A 279 -23.61 -15.70 16.73
CA ILE A 279 -24.03 -17.09 16.84
C ILE A 279 -25.37 -17.20 16.11
N ARG A 280 -25.35 -17.37 14.79
CA ARG A 280 -26.44 -18.05 14.11
C ARG A 280 -26.11 -19.52 14.23
N SER A 281 -26.65 -20.14 15.28
CA SER A 281 -26.68 -21.59 15.43
C SER A 281 -27.34 -22.17 14.17
N CYS A 282 -26.53 -22.60 13.21
CA CYS A 282 -26.96 -23.56 12.22
C CYS A 282 -26.99 -24.93 12.91
N SER A 283 -27.97 -25.14 13.77
CA SER A 283 -28.43 -26.47 14.13
C SER A 283 -29.67 -26.75 13.28
N ASN A 284 -29.55 -27.73 12.40
CA ASN A 284 -30.68 -28.26 11.64
C ASN A 284 -31.81 -28.70 12.59
N GLY A 285 -33.04 -28.23 12.34
CA GLY A 285 -34.22 -28.82 12.95
C GLY A 285 -35.47 -27.93 12.95
N ASN A 286 -36.28 -28.09 11.89
CA ASN A 286 -37.71 -27.74 11.76
C ASN A 286 -38.16 -26.28 11.63
N LEU A 287 -39.02 -26.10 10.62
CA LEU A 287 -40.02 -25.05 10.48
C LEU A 287 -40.68 -24.74 11.84
N ASP A 288 -40.72 -23.46 12.20
CA ASP A 288 -41.99 -22.73 12.15
C ASP A 288 -41.75 -21.22 12.15
N ALA A 289 -42.44 -20.56 11.23
CA ALA A 289 -42.50 -19.12 11.14
C ALA A 289 -43.49 -18.58 12.17
N ALA A 290 -43.03 -17.74 13.10
CA ALA A 290 -43.79 -16.61 13.66
C ALA A 290 -43.02 -15.93 14.80
N LEU A 291 -42.94 -14.60 14.69
CA LEU A 291 -42.78 -13.64 15.80
C LEU A 291 -41.44 -13.64 16.54
N MET A 292 -40.66 -12.57 16.36
CA MET A 292 -40.25 -11.71 17.48
C MET A 292 -39.63 -10.41 16.95
N GLU A 293 -40.26 -9.31 17.35
CA GLU A 293 -39.88 -7.94 17.10
C GLU A 293 -38.57 -7.55 17.82
N ASN A 294 -37.90 -6.56 17.24
CA ASN A 294 -37.03 -5.55 17.84
C ASN A 294 -36.66 -5.73 19.33
N VAL A 295 -35.43 -6.15 19.60
CA VAL A 295 -34.76 -5.85 20.87
C VAL A 295 -33.42 -5.18 20.59
N PRO A 296 -33.17 -3.96 21.12
CA PRO A 296 -31.86 -3.33 21.04
C PRO A 296 -30.91 -4.06 22.01
N MET A 297 -29.84 -4.68 21.47
CA MET A 297 -28.76 -5.23 22.29
C MET A 297 -27.91 -4.08 22.83
N ASP A 298 -28.25 -3.63 24.04
CA ASP A 298 -27.31 -3.00 24.96
C ASP A 298 -26.93 -4.00 26.07
N ALA A 299 -25.70 -3.84 26.54
CA ALA A 299 -24.90 -4.69 27.42
C ALA A 299 -25.63 -5.55 28.47
N CYS A 300 -25.28 -6.84 28.51
CA CYS A 300 -24.78 -7.59 29.68
C CYS A 300 -24.75 -9.09 29.35
N ASP A 301 -23.57 -9.65 29.09
CA ASP A 301 -23.24 -10.98 29.62
C ASP A 301 -21.71 -11.16 29.71
N ASP A 302 -21.28 -11.37 30.95
CA ASP A 302 -19.94 -11.75 31.38
C ASP A 302 -20.06 -13.21 31.82
N GLY A 303 -19.80 -14.11 30.87
CA GLY A 303 -20.12 -15.53 31.04
C GLY A 303 -19.66 -16.40 29.87
N GLY A 304 -18.38 -16.74 29.83
CA GLY A 304 -17.93 -18.11 29.53
C GLY A 304 -18.10 -18.73 28.14
N GLU A 305 -18.73 -18.08 27.14
CA GLU A 305 -18.67 -18.54 25.75
C GLU A 305 -17.84 -17.57 24.91
N GLY A 306 -16.67 -18.03 24.47
CA GLY A 306 -15.71 -17.21 23.72
C GLY A 306 -16.36 -16.57 22.50
N LYS A 307 -16.54 -15.23 22.54
CA LYS A 307 -17.04 -14.46 21.41
C LYS A 307 -16.23 -14.83 20.18
N SER A 308 -16.87 -15.46 19.21
CA SER A 308 -16.19 -15.80 17.98
C SER A 308 -15.99 -14.53 17.16
N TRP A 309 -14.80 -14.32 16.60
CA TRP A 309 -14.45 -13.17 15.78
C TRP A 309 -14.09 -13.62 14.38
N ARG A 310 -14.45 -12.81 13.38
CA ARG A 310 -14.01 -12.99 12.01
C ARG A 310 -13.44 -11.69 11.44
N PRO A 311 -12.40 -11.77 10.59
CA PRO A 311 -11.95 -10.61 9.85
C PRO A 311 -13.04 -10.10 8.91
N SER A 312 -13.12 -8.79 8.76
CA SER A 312 -14.23 -8.14 8.05
C SER A 312 -13.77 -7.07 7.07
N TYR A 313 -12.90 -6.15 7.51
CA TYR A 313 -12.47 -5.01 6.72
C TYR A 313 -10.96 -4.79 6.82
N LEU A 314 -10.36 -4.37 5.70
CA LEU A 314 -9.07 -3.70 5.65
C LEU A 314 -9.30 -2.19 5.63
N LEU A 315 -8.50 -1.46 6.39
CA LEU A 315 -8.58 -0.02 6.54
C LEU A 315 -7.30 0.64 6.07
N ASP A 316 -7.39 1.96 5.96
CA ASP A 316 -6.31 2.89 5.69
C ASP A 316 -5.53 2.65 4.39
N PHE A 317 -6.17 3.05 3.30
CA PHE A 317 -5.57 3.05 1.97
C PHE A 317 -4.75 4.33 1.68
N THR A 318 -4.31 5.07 2.71
CA THR A 318 -3.52 6.30 2.50
C THR A 318 -2.22 6.01 1.79
N ASP A 319 -1.54 4.90 2.08
CA ASP A 319 -0.21 4.59 1.55
C ASP A 319 -0.21 3.63 0.36
N LEU A 320 -1.31 3.63 -0.38
CA LEU A 320 -1.44 2.93 -1.63
C LEU A 320 -0.29 3.26 -2.60
N SER A 321 0.22 2.22 -3.22
CA SER A 321 1.33 2.29 -4.15
C SER A 321 1.21 1.27 -5.26
N ILE A 322 2.18 1.26 -6.18
CA ILE A 322 2.38 0.20 -7.15
C ILE A 322 3.81 -0.34 -7.06
N GLY A 323 3.97 -1.65 -7.20
CA GLY A 323 5.28 -2.28 -7.26
C GLY A 323 5.23 -3.78 -7.06
N ASP A 324 6.29 -4.32 -6.45
CA ASP A 324 6.41 -5.75 -6.13
C ASP A 324 5.46 -6.13 -4.96
N PRO A 325 4.51 -7.06 -5.16
CA PRO A 325 3.58 -7.51 -4.12
C PRO A 325 4.24 -8.17 -2.91
N ILE A 326 5.55 -8.46 -2.94
CA ILE A 326 6.28 -8.87 -1.74
C ILE A 326 6.30 -7.78 -0.67
N ASN A 327 6.17 -6.50 -1.05
CA ASN A 327 6.20 -5.38 -0.10
C ASN A 327 5.02 -5.39 0.87
N ASP A 328 3.84 -5.86 0.45
CA ASP A 328 2.68 -6.00 1.35
C ASP A 328 2.81 -7.20 2.29
N LEU A 329 3.66 -8.17 1.95
CA LEU A 329 3.88 -9.36 2.78
C LEU A 329 4.74 -9.05 4.02
N ILE A 330 5.65 -8.09 3.91
CA ILE A 330 6.59 -7.71 4.98
C ILE A 330 5.84 -7.24 6.25
N PRO A 331 4.97 -6.21 6.20
CA PRO A 331 4.24 -5.75 7.39
C PRO A 331 3.30 -6.84 7.94
N ILE A 332 2.64 -7.61 7.07
CA ILE A 332 1.78 -8.72 7.50
C ILE A 332 2.58 -9.76 8.29
N HIS A 333 3.74 -10.18 7.77
CA HIS A 333 4.52 -11.22 8.42
C HIS A 333 5.12 -10.75 9.75
N LEU A 334 5.63 -9.52 9.79
CA LEU A 334 6.32 -8.98 10.97
C LEU A 334 5.36 -8.50 12.06
N ASP A 335 4.25 -7.86 11.68
CA ASP A 335 3.34 -7.25 12.64
C ASP A 335 2.11 -8.12 12.94
N VAL A 336 1.40 -8.57 11.90
CA VAL A 336 0.18 -9.37 12.07
C VAL A 336 0.50 -10.79 12.50
N PHE A 337 1.44 -11.46 11.81
CA PHE A 337 1.80 -12.86 12.09
C PHE A 337 2.94 -13.01 13.10
N ARG A 338 3.62 -11.92 13.48
CA ARG A 338 4.74 -11.93 14.44
C ARG A 338 5.81 -12.98 14.12
N GLY A 339 6.09 -13.18 12.82
CA GLY A 339 7.07 -14.16 12.36
C GLY A 339 6.58 -15.63 12.31
N ASP A 340 5.30 -15.92 12.60
CA ASP A 340 4.79 -17.30 12.56
C ASP A 340 4.67 -17.80 11.11
N SER A 341 5.57 -18.72 10.77
CA SER A 341 5.62 -19.35 9.44
C SER A 341 4.39 -20.19 9.08
N ARG A 342 3.63 -20.69 10.07
CA ARG A 342 2.41 -21.47 9.84
C ARG A 342 1.29 -20.56 9.34
N LEU A 343 1.16 -19.36 9.91
CA LEU A 343 0.22 -18.35 9.45
C LEU A 343 0.61 -17.84 8.06
N LEU A 344 1.90 -17.60 7.82
CA LEU A 344 2.40 -17.24 6.49
C LEU A 344 2.09 -18.31 5.44
N LYS A 345 2.24 -19.59 5.80
CA LYS A 345 1.86 -20.71 4.94
C LYS A 345 0.36 -20.74 4.66
N GLN A 346 -0.48 -20.52 5.68
CA GLN A 346 -1.93 -20.43 5.54
C GLN A 346 -2.33 -19.28 4.60
N PHE A 347 -1.71 -18.11 4.78
CA PHE A 347 -1.89 -16.96 3.89
C PHE A 347 -1.60 -17.33 2.43
N PHE A 348 -0.47 -17.99 2.16
CA PHE A 348 -0.10 -18.36 0.80
C PHE A 348 -1.06 -19.36 0.15
N GLN A 349 -1.66 -20.27 0.92
CA GLN A 349 -2.68 -21.21 0.44
C GLN A 349 -3.92 -20.48 -0.10
N SER A 350 -4.26 -19.32 0.47
CA SER A 350 -5.36 -18.47 0.03
C SER A 350 -4.95 -17.45 -1.04
N TYR A 351 -3.72 -16.91 -0.96
CA TYR A 351 -3.20 -15.89 -1.87
C TYR A 351 -3.08 -16.35 -3.33
N LYS A 352 -2.59 -17.58 -3.56
CA LYS A 352 -2.62 -18.28 -4.88
C LYS A 352 -2.09 -17.49 -6.10
N LEU A 353 -1.34 -16.42 -5.91
CA LEU A 353 -0.66 -15.69 -6.99
C LEU A 353 0.86 -15.91 -6.91
N PRO A 354 1.55 -16.02 -8.05
CA PRO A 354 3.01 -16.11 -8.04
C PRO A 354 3.63 -14.76 -7.66
N LEU A 355 4.55 -14.77 -6.69
CA LEU A 355 5.36 -13.59 -6.34
C LEU A 355 6.49 -13.32 -7.36
N VAL A 356 6.86 -14.35 -8.14
CA VAL A 356 7.80 -14.24 -9.27
C VAL A 356 7.25 -15.08 -10.42
N ARG A 357 7.16 -14.47 -11.60
CA ARG A 357 6.79 -15.12 -12.88
C ARG A 357 8.06 -15.56 -13.59
N GLY A 358 8.02 -16.72 -14.26
CA GLY A 358 9.09 -17.15 -15.17
C GLY A 358 10.06 -18.24 -14.65
N THR A 359 9.87 -18.78 -13.45
CA THR A 359 10.65 -19.94 -12.98
C THR A 359 10.14 -21.26 -13.57
N ALA A 360 10.35 -21.50 -14.87
CA ALA A 360 10.13 -22.83 -15.47
C ALA A 360 10.92 -23.14 -16.77
N LYS A 361 11.82 -22.27 -17.26
CA LYS A 361 12.73 -22.63 -18.36
C LYS A 361 14.18 -22.39 -17.94
N HIS A 362 14.77 -23.43 -17.36
CA HIS A 362 16.20 -23.75 -17.40
C HIS A 362 17.21 -22.60 -17.30
N LYS A 363 17.44 -22.09 -16.09
CA LYS A 363 18.81 -21.98 -15.58
C LYS A 363 18.78 -22.51 -14.17
N SER A 364 19.54 -23.57 -13.93
CA SER A 364 19.97 -23.92 -12.59
C SER A 364 20.69 -22.68 -12.05
N TRP A 365 19.98 -21.83 -11.32
CA TRP A 365 20.65 -20.92 -10.42
C TRP A 365 21.54 -21.81 -9.57
N GLY A 366 22.86 -21.67 -9.72
CA GLY A 366 23.81 -22.50 -8.97
C GLY A 366 23.41 -22.45 -7.50
N ASN A 367 23.62 -23.55 -6.78
CA ASN A 367 23.16 -23.80 -5.40
C ASN A 367 23.54 -22.72 -4.35
N GLY A 368 24.12 -21.58 -4.74
CA GLY A 368 24.48 -20.43 -3.93
C GLY A 368 23.99 -19.06 -4.41
N ASP A 369 23.19 -18.93 -5.49
CA ASP A 369 22.72 -17.59 -5.90
C ASP A 369 21.58 -17.09 -4.99
N LYS A 370 21.92 -16.17 -4.08
CA LYS A 370 20.98 -15.52 -3.17
C LYS A 370 19.87 -14.76 -3.89
N PHE A 371 20.13 -14.25 -5.10
CA PHE A 371 19.17 -13.47 -5.90
C PHE A 371 18.03 -14.32 -6.48
N GLY A 372 18.10 -15.64 -6.43
CA GLY A 372 16.98 -16.52 -6.79
C GLY A 372 16.01 -16.80 -5.63
N ARG A 373 16.37 -16.45 -4.39
CA ARG A 373 15.60 -16.82 -3.19
C ARG A 373 14.57 -15.75 -2.87
N LEU A 374 13.28 -16.09 -2.82
CA LEU A 374 12.22 -15.16 -2.41
C LEU A 374 12.46 -14.55 -1.04
N SER A 375 13.03 -15.30 -0.10
CA SER A 375 13.39 -14.79 1.23
C SER A 375 14.42 -13.66 1.17
N TYR A 376 15.32 -13.69 0.19
CA TYR A 376 16.30 -12.61 -0.03
C TYR A 376 15.65 -11.37 -0.67
N HIS A 377 14.56 -11.54 -1.41
CA HIS A 377 13.81 -10.44 -2.01
C HIS A 377 12.91 -9.72 -1.01
N ALA A 378 12.46 -10.43 0.03
CA ALA A 378 11.63 -9.88 1.09
C ALA A 378 12.44 -9.06 2.11
N MET A 379 13.75 -9.26 2.16
CA MET A 379 14.69 -8.49 2.98
C MET A 379 15.10 -7.21 2.26
#